data_AF-A0A5S3VV21-F1
#
_entry.id   AF-A0A5S3VV21-F1
#
_cell.length_a   1.000
_cell.length_b   1.000
_cell.length_c   1.000
_cell.angle_alpha   90.00
_cell.angle_beta   90.00
_cell.angle_gamma   90.00
#
_symmetry.space_group_name_H-M   'P 1'
#
loop_
_entity.id
_entity.type
_entity.pdbx_description
1 polymer ?
#
loop_
_entity_poly.entity_id
_entity_poly.type
_entity_poly.pdbx_seq_one_letter_code
_entity_poly.pdbx_strand_id
1 'polypeptide(L)'
;MKIQNSALFQEMQSMAAEATRSNQVNNLPTQVQSTSTAQFGDMLSNALNTVHELQQDTGQKVKAVENGDRSVSLAEAMIASQKSSVAFEATVQVRNKLVESYKEIMNMPV
;
A
#
# COMPACT_ATOMS: atom_id res chain seq x y z
N MET A 1 3.53 31.27 -63.38
CA MET A 1 3.70 31.49 -61.93
C MET A 1 2.40 31.16 -61.18
N LYS A 2 2.16 29.92 -60.73
CA LYS A 2 0.98 29.59 -59.89
C LYS A 2 1.14 28.23 -59.18
N ILE A 3 2.17 27.97 -58.38
CA ILE A 3 2.15 26.79 -57.49
C ILE A 3 3.07 26.97 -56.27
N GLN A 4 2.70 27.80 -55.29
CA GLN A 4 3.44 27.85 -54.01
C GLN A 4 2.56 27.96 -52.75
N ASN A 5 1.22 28.07 -52.87
CA ASN A 5 0.33 28.19 -51.69
C ASN A 5 -0.36 26.89 -51.25
N SER A 6 -0.31 25.80 -52.04
CA SER A 6 -0.99 24.55 -51.72
C SER A 6 -0.11 23.53 -50.97
N ALA A 7 1.20 23.57 -51.16
CA ALA A 7 2.13 22.62 -50.53
C ALA A 7 2.23 22.82 -49.01
N LEU A 8 2.26 24.08 -48.56
CA LEU A 8 2.32 24.41 -47.12
C LEU A 8 1.05 23.98 -46.37
N PHE A 9 -0.10 24.02 -47.03
CA PHE A 9 -1.36 23.57 -46.46
C PHE A 9 -1.46 22.05 -46.36
N GLN A 10 -0.86 21.33 -47.32
CA GLN A 10 -0.73 19.87 -47.24
C GLN A 10 0.23 19.44 -46.14
N GLU A 11 1.33 20.15 -45.94
CA GLU A 11 2.30 19.85 -44.88
C GLU A 11 1.75 20.13 -43.48
N MET A 12 0.94 21.19 -43.34
CA MET A 12 0.25 21.48 -42.08
C MET A 12 -0.82 20.43 -41.75
N GLN A 13 -1.50 19.86 -42.75
CA GLN A 13 -2.45 18.75 -42.54
C GLN A 13 -1.76 17.45 -42.13
N SER A 14 -0.60 17.12 -42.70
CA SER A 14 0.15 15.93 -42.29
C SER A 14 0.69 16.05 -40.87
N MET A 15 1.14 17.25 -40.47
CA MET A 15 1.66 17.50 -39.12
C MET A 15 0.55 17.43 -38.05
N ALA A 16 -0.66 17.86 -38.38
CA ALA A 16 -1.83 17.73 -37.50
C ALA A 16 -2.28 16.26 -37.33
N ALA A 17 -2.16 15.44 -38.38
CA ALA A 17 -2.48 14.02 -38.32
C ALA A 17 -1.47 13.23 -37.46
N GLU A 18 -0.20 13.64 -37.48
CA GLU A 18 0.86 13.05 -36.65
C GLU A 18 0.72 13.43 -35.17
N ALA A 19 0.36 14.68 -34.86
CA ALA A 19 0.09 15.14 -33.50
C ALA A 19 -1.14 14.47 -32.85
N THR A 20 -2.12 14.07 -33.66
CA THR A 20 -3.32 13.35 -33.18
C THR A 20 -3.00 11.87 -32.85
N ARG A 21 -1.98 11.27 -33.48
CA ARG A 21 -1.53 9.91 -33.18
C ARG A 21 -0.73 9.81 -31.88
N SER A 22 0.02 10.86 -31.51
CA SER A 22 0.78 10.89 -30.25
C SER A 22 -0.10 11.00 -28.99
N ASN A 23 -1.38 11.36 -29.13
CA ASN A 23 -2.33 11.45 -28.01
C ASN A 23 -3.13 10.15 -27.73
N GLN A 24 -2.90 9.06 -28.49
CA GLN A 24 -3.60 7.78 -28.28
C GLN A 24 -2.83 6.75 -27.44
N VAL A 25 -1.67 7.10 -26.87
CA VAL A 25 -0.86 6.16 -26.08
C VAL A 25 -1.26 6.09 -24.59
N ASN A 26 -2.16 6.94 -24.10
CA ASN A 26 -2.50 7.01 -22.67
C ASN A 26 -3.97 6.72 -22.30
N ASN A 27 -4.70 5.99 -23.15
CA ASN A 27 -6.05 5.52 -22.83
C ASN A 27 -6.12 3.99 -22.73
N LEU A 28 -5.12 3.36 -22.09
CA LEU A 28 -5.41 2.07 -21.49
C LEU A 28 -6.44 2.35 -20.37
N PRO A 29 -7.65 1.76 -20.41
CA PRO A 29 -8.44 1.69 -19.21
C PRO A 29 -7.63 0.84 -18.24
N THR A 30 -6.90 1.49 -17.33
CA THR A 30 -6.49 0.86 -16.08
C THR A 30 -7.81 0.57 -15.37
N GLN A 31 -8.38 -0.58 -15.69
CA GLN A 31 -9.47 -1.15 -14.93
C GLN A 31 -8.89 -1.28 -13.53
N VAL A 32 -9.23 -0.33 -12.66
CA VAL A 32 -8.94 -0.41 -11.24
C VAL A 32 -9.80 -1.55 -10.75
N GLN A 33 -9.29 -2.78 -10.91
CA GLN A 33 -9.85 -3.96 -10.29
C GLN A 33 -9.97 -3.63 -8.81
N SER A 34 -11.19 -3.57 -8.30
CA SER A 34 -11.51 -3.27 -6.90
C SER A 34 -11.14 -4.43 -5.97
N THR A 35 -10.02 -5.12 -6.25
CA THR A 35 -9.50 -6.24 -5.45
C THR A 35 -8.73 -5.77 -4.21
N SER A 36 -8.37 -4.48 -4.16
CA SER A 36 -7.54 -3.89 -3.11
C SER A 36 -8.20 -3.86 -1.73
N THR A 37 -9.52 -3.73 -1.64
CA THR A 37 -10.24 -3.65 -0.35
C THR A 37 -10.32 -5.00 0.36
N ALA A 38 -10.53 -6.10 -0.37
CA ALA A 38 -10.56 -7.46 0.21
C ALA A 38 -9.17 -7.89 0.71
N GLN A 39 -8.13 -7.72 -0.11
CA GLN A 39 -6.75 -8.05 0.26
C GLN A 39 -6.23 -7.26 1.46
N PHE A 40 -6.74 -6.05 1.66
CA PHE A 40 -6.35 -5.22 2.79
C PHE A 40 -6.97 -5.69 4.11
N GLY A 41 -8.26 -6.07 4.13
CA GLY A 41 -8.91 -6.60 5.33
C GLY A 41 -8.23 -7.88 5.83
N ASP A 42 -7.80 -8.72 4.91
CA ASP A 42 -6.98 -9.90 5.20
C ASP A 42 -5.61 -9.48 5.78
N MET A 43 -4.95 -8.48 5.21
CA MET A 43 -3.68 -7.97 5.72
C MET A 43 -3.79 -7.40 7.14
N LEU A 44 -4.87 -6.67 7.45
CA LEU A 44 -5.14 -6.16 8.80
C LEU A 44 -5.40 -7.30 9.77
N SER A 45 -6.22 -8.28 9.39
CA SER A 45 -6.50 -9.45 10.21
C SER A 45 -5.22 -10.23 10.51
N ASN A 46 -4.36 -10.40 9.50
CA ASN A 46 -3.05 -11.02 9.65
C ASN A 46 -2.13 -10.21 10.56
N ALA A 47 -2.13 -8.88 10.47
CA ALA A 47 -1.34 -8.02 11.35
C ALA A 47 -1.79 -8.14 12.82
N LEU A 48 -3.11 -8.14 13.07
CA LEU A 48 -3.67 -8.33 14.40
C LEU A 48 -3.32 -9.70 14.98
N ASN A 49 -3.44 -10.76 14.17
CA ASN A 49 -3.04 -12.11 14.58
C ASN A 49 -1.54 -12.18 14.90
N THR A 50 -0.70 -11.57 14.07
CA THR A 50 0.76 -11.50 14.30
C THR A 50 1.08 -10.80 15.63
N VAL A 51 0.41 -9.68 15.94
CA VAL A 51 0.60 -8.99 17.21
C VAL A 51 0.17 -9.86 18.38
N HIS A 52 -0.97 -10.55 18.26
CA HIS A 52 -1.46 -11.46 19.30
C HIS A 52 -0.45 -12.58 19.58
N GLU A 53 0.08 -13.22 18.54
CA GLU A 53 1.11 -14.25 18.67
C GLU A 53 2.38 -13.72 19.34
N LEU A 54 2.86 -12.53 18.93
CA LEU A 54 4.03 -11.89 19.54
C LEU A 54 3.81 -11.55 21.02
N GLN A 55 2.62 -11.09 21.39
CA GLN A 55 2.27 -10.83 22.78
C GLN A 55 2.24 -12.11 23.61
N GLN A 56 1.68 -13.20 23.06
CA GLN A 56 1.63 -14.50 23.73
C GLN A 56 3.03 -15.11 23.88
N ASP A 57 3.87 -15.06 22.85
CA ASP A 57 5.25 -15.52 22.89
C ASP A 57 6.07 -14.73 23.92
N THR A 58 5.94 -13.39 23.92
CA THR A 58 6.59 -12.52 24.91
C THR A 58 6.17 -12.90 26.31
N GLY A 59 4.87 -13.05 26.58
CA GLY A 59 4.35 -13.43 27.90
C GLY A 59 4.89 -14.78 28.37
N GLN A 60 5.00 -15.76 27.47
CA GLN A 60 5.59 -17.06 27.78
C GLN A 60 7.08 -16.95 28.10
N LYS A 61 7.85 -16.20 27.31
CA LYS A 61 9.29 -16.00 27.52
C LYS A 61 9.58 -15.25 28.81
N VAL A 62 8.83 -14.19 29.10
CA VAL A 62 8.95 -13.44 30.37
C VAL A 62 8.66 -14.36 31.55
N LYS A 63 7.55 -15.11 31.49
CA LYS A 63 7.19 -16.05 32.55
C LYS A 63 8.22 -17.17 32.73
N ALA A 64 8.80 -17.68 31.64
CA ALA A 64 9.87 -18.68 31.70
C ALA A 64 11.09 -18.13 32.44
N VAL A 65 11.51 -16.90 32.11
CA VAL A 65 12.61 -16.21 32.79
C VAL A 65 12.30 -15.96 34.27
N GLU A 66 11.10 -15.49 34.60
CA GLU A 66 10.66 -15.29 36.00
C GLU A 66 10.67 -16.58 36.82
N ASN A 67 10.35 -17.71 36.18
CA ASN A 67 10.38 -19.03 36.81
C ASN A 67 11.81 -19.63 36.90
N GLY A 68 12.83 -18.94 36.38
CA GLY A 68 14.21 -19.41 36.38
C GLY A 68 14.50 -20.50 35.35
N ASP A 69 13.68 -20.62 34.31
CA ASP A 69 13.92 -21.54 33.20
C ASP A 69 15.19 -21.14 32.45
N ARG A 70 16.14 -22.07 32.34
CA ARG A 70 17.43 -21.84 31.67
C ARG A 70 17.35 -21.92 30.14
N SER A 71 16.22 -22.39 29.60
CA SER A 71 16.00 -22.50 28.16
C SER A 71 15.70 -21.16 27.48
N VAL A 72 15.30 -20.14 28.25
CA VAL A 72 15.01 -18.80 27.75
C VAL A 72 15.84 -17.79 28.54
N SER A 73 16.63 -16.98 27.84
CA SER A 73 17.40 -15.92 28.47
C SER A 73 16.57 -14.65 28.68
N LEU A 74 16.95 -13.86 29.70
CA LEU A 74 16.39 -12.52 29.91
C LEU A 74 16.53 -11.65 28.66
N ALA A 75 17.65 -11.77 27.93
CA ALA A 75 17.87 -11.05 26.69
C ALA A 75 16.83 -11.43 25.61
N GLU A 76 16.51 -12.71 25.44
CA GLU A 76 15.47 -13.15 24.51
C GLU A 76 14.08 -12.65 24.90
N ALA A 77 13.74 -12.65 26.20
CA ALA A 77 12.47 -12.09 26.67
C ALA A 77 12.37 -10.59 26.39
N MET A 78 13.46 -9.83 26.61
CA MET A 78 13.51 -8.40 26.29
C MET A 78 13.39 -8.15 24.77
N ILE A 79 14.08 -8.95 23.95
CA ILE A 79 13.99 -8.85 22.48
C ILE A 79 12.56 -9.17 22.01
N ALA A 80 11.95 -10.21 22.55
CA ALA A 80 10.56 -10.57 22.24
C ALA A 80 9.61 -9.42 22.60
N SER A 81 9.77 -8.83 23.79
CA SER A 81 8.99 -7.67 24.21
C SER A 81 9.18 -6.48 23.27
N GLN A 82 10.40 -6.18 22.84
CA GLN A 82 10.67 -5.08 21.91
C GLN A 82 10.02 -5.34 20.54
N LYS A 83 10.09 -6.59 20.03
CA LYS A 83 9.43 -6.99 18.78
C LYS A 83 7.92 -6.82 18.88
N SER A 84 7.31 -7.27 19.98
CA SER A 84 5.86 -7.11 20.19
C SER A 84 5.45 -5.64 20.22
N SER A 85 6.23 -4.77 20.86
CA SER A 85 5.95 -3.32 20.90
C SER A 85 5.99 -2.67 19.51
N VAL A 86 7.03 -2.96 18.72
CA VAL A 86 7.18 -2.41 17.37
C VAL A 86 6.08 -2.91 16.44
N ALA A 87 5.75 -4.21 16.50
CA ALA A 87 4.68 -4.80 15.70
C ALA A 87 3.29 -4.21 16.05
N PHE A 88 3.03 -3.97 17.34
CA PHE A 88 1.81 -3.31 17.78
C PHE A 88 1.71 -1.88 17.24
N GLU A 89 2.79 -1.10 17.33
CA GLU A 89 2.83 0.26 16.82
C GLU A 89 2.59 0.31 15.31
N ALA A 90 3.22 -0.58 14.54
CA ALA A 90 2.97 -0.74 13.12
C ALA A 90 1.47 -1.02 12.83
N THR A 91 0.85 -1.89 13.62
CA THR A 91 -0.58 -2.24 13.47
C THR A 91 -1.49 -1.04 13.76
N VAL A 92 -1.15 -0.21 14.75
CA VAL A 92 -1.86 1.04 15.02
C VAL A 92 -1.78 2.00 13.84
N GLN A 93 -0.62 2.10 13.17
CA GLN A 93 -0.48 2.94 11.98
C GLN A 93 -1.37 2.45 10.83
N VAL A 94 -1.40 1.14 10.60
CA VAL A 94 -2.29 0.53 9.59
C VAL A 94 -3.76 0.81 9.91
N ARG A 95 -4.17 0.66 11.18
CA ARG A 95 -5.52 1.00 11.65
C ARG A 95 -5.86 2.48 11.42
N ASN A 96 -4.93 3.38 11.68
CA ASN A 96 -5.17 4.81 11.48
C ASN A 96 -5.34 5.15 9.99
N LYS A 97 -4.49 4.57 9.12
CA LYS A 97 -4.58 4.73 7.67
C LYS A 97 -5.90 4.22 7.10
N LEU A 98 -6.42 3.11 7.63
CA LEU A 98 -7.77 2.62 7.29
C LEU A 98 -8.88 3.63 7.55
N VAL A 99 -8.88 4.17 8.76
CA VAL A 99 -9.91 5.13 9.16
C VAL A 99 -9.82 6.38 8.29
N GLU A 100 -8.61 6.80 7.94
CA GLU A 100 -8.36 7.90 7.01
C GLU A 100 -8.89 7.60 5.61
N SER A 101 -8.53 6.47 5.01
CA SER A 101 -9.01 6.09 3.67
C SER A 101 -10.53 5.89 3.61
N TYR A 102 -11.15 5.34 4.65
CA TYR A 102 -12.61 5.26 4.72
C TYR A 102 -13.25 6.65 4.75
N LYS A 103 -12.69 7.58 5.55
CA LYS A 103 -13.13 8.98 5.58
C LYS A 103 -12.92 9.67 4.23
N GLU A 104 -11.83 9.38 3.54
CA GLU A 104 -11.52 9.94 2.22
C GLU A 104 -12.55 9.51 1.17
N ILE A 105 -12.94 8.22 1.14
CA ILE A 105 -14.01 7.74 0.26
C ILE A 105 -15.35 8.41 0.59
N MET A 106 -15.67 8.62 1.87
CA MET A 106 -16.91 9.31 2.28
C MET A 106 -16.94 10.80 1.89
N ASN A 107 -15.79 11.45 1.87
CA ASN A 107 -15.67 12.88 1.57
C ASN A 107 -15.38 13.16 0.09
N MET A 108 -15.26 12.13 -0.75
CA MET A 108 -15.16 12.31 -2.19
C MET A 108 -16.47 12.91 -2.71
N PRO A 109 -16.46 14.12 -3.32
CA PRO A 109 -17.65 14.63 -3.97
C PRO A 109 -17.99 13.73 -5.16
N VAL A 110 -19.26 13.30 -5.22
CA VAL A 110 -19.83 12.62 -6.39
C VAL A 110 -19.94 13.55 -7.60
#